data_AF-A0A3Q1G434-F1
#
_entry.id   AF-A0A3Q1G434-F1
#
_cell.length_a   1.000
_cell.length_b   1.000
_cell.length_c   1.000
_cell.angle_alpha   90.00
_cell.angle_beta   90.00
_cell.angle_gamma   90.00
#
_symmetry.space_group_name_H-M   'P 1'
#
loop_
_entity.id
_entity.type
_entity.pdbx_description
1 polymer ?
#
loop_
_entity_poly.entity_id
_entity_poly.type
_entity_poly.pdbx_seq_one_letter_code
_entity_poly.pdbx_strand_id
1 'polypeptide(L)' 'MAEAHSPQVKLELLKQVTGNLFHCPNDEALAHCISVDCRMGAGIAVLFKQKFEGVSELLKQKPPCWKPCSSPFVS' A
#
# COMPACT_ATOMS: atom_id res chain seq x y z
N MET A 1 -41.71 7.57 28.37
CA MET A 1 -40.27 7.77 28.09
C MET A 1 -39.89 6.72 27.04
N ALA A 2 -40.03 7.05 25.76
CA ALA A 2 -39.66 6.13 24.68
C ALA A 2 -38.21 6.42 24.32
N GLU A 3 -37.33 5.49 24.65
CA GLU A 3 -35.90 5.56 24.37
C GLU A 3 -35.69 5.30 22.88
N ALA A 4 -35.26 6.33 22.14
CA ALA A 4 -34.91 6.24 20.75
C ALA A 4 -33.65 5.38 20.61
N HIS A 5 -33.82 4.12 20.22
CA HIS A 5 -32.72 3.29 19.74
C HIS A 5 -32.20 3.89 18.44
N SER A 6 -31.18 4.73 18.54
CA SER A 6 -30.41 5.19 17.38
C SER A 6 -29.83 3.97 16.68
N PRO A 7 -30.04 3.79 15.36
CA PRO A 7 -29.38 2.73 14.63
C PRO A 7 -27.89 3.09 14.59
N GLN A 8 -27.11 2.44 15.45
CA GLN A 8 -25.66 2.49 15.43
C GLN A 8 -25.21 1.78 14.15
N VAL A 9 -25.21 2.50 13.03
CA VAL A 9 -24.66 1.99 11.76
C VAL A 9 -23.14 1.93 11.96
N LYS A 10 -22.65 0.80 12.47
CA LYS A 10 -21.22 0.54 12.55
C LYS A 10 -20.71 0.45 11.12
N LEU A 11 -20.11 1.53 10.63
CA LEU A 11 -19.38 1.52 9.38
C LEU A 11 -18.23 0.51 9.56
N GLU A 12 -18.39 -0.68 8.99
CA GLU A 12 -17.30 -1.64 8.86
C GLU A 12 -16.31 -1.07 7.83
N LEU A 13 -15.41 -0.21 8.30
CA LEU A 13 -14.38 0.44 7.49
C LEU A 13 -13.33 -0.55 6.96
N LEU A 14 -13.27 -1.77 7.51
CA LEU A 14 -12.32 -2.81 7.16
C LEU A 14 -13.02 -4.15 7.11
N LYS A 15 -12.89 -4.84 5.98
CA LYS A 15 -13.36 -6.21 5.78
C LYS A 15 -12.17 -7.13 5.57
N GLN A 16 -11.99 -8.12 6.44
CA GLN A 16 -10.98 -9.16 6.25
C GLN A 16 -11.56 -10.30 5.41
N VAL A 17 -10.84 -10.69 4.37
CA VAL A 17 -11.22 -11.80 3.49
C VAL A 17 -10.03 -12.76 3.40
N THR A 18 -10.30 -14.07 3.47
CA THR A 18 -9.27 -15.09 3.23
C THR A 18 -9.37 -15.54 1.78
N GLY A 19 -8.31 -15.34 1.01
CA GLY A 19 -8.28 -15.68 -0.41
C GLY A 19 -7.08 -15.11 -1.13
N ASN A 20 -7.10 -15.17 -2.46
CA ASN A 20 -6.07 -14.56 -3.29
C ASN A 20 -6.37 -13.08 -3.49
N LEU A 21 -5.46 -12.21 -3.03
CA LEU A 21 -5.54 -10.76 -3.19
C LEU A 21 -5.72 -10.32 -4.65
N PHE A 22 -5.16 -11.07 -5.60
CA PHE A 22 -5.19 -10.73 -7.02
C PHE A 22 -6.48 -11.16 -7.75
N HIS A 23 -7.43 -11.79 -7.04
CA HIS A 23 -8.79 -12.04 -7.52
C HIS A 23 -9.76 -10.90 -7.17
N CYS A 24 -9.30 -9.85 -6.49
CA CYS A 24 -10.10 -8.64 -6.31
C CYS A 24 -10.56 -8.10 -7.68
N PRO A 25 -11.80 -7.58 -7.77
CA PRO A 25 -12.32 -6.99 -9.00
C PRO A 25 -11.43 -5.83 -9.45
N ASN A 26 -11.37 -5.60 -10.77
CA ASN A 26 -10.48 -4.60 -11.37
C ASN A 26 -10.79 -3.14 -10.98
N ASP A 27 -11.93 -2.89 -10.33
CA ASP A 27 -12.34 -1.59 -9.83
C ASP A 27 -11.67 -1.24 -8.48
N GLU A 28 -11.06 -2.23 -7.83
CA GLU A 28 -10.38 -2.05 -6.54
C GLU A 28 -8.89 -1.74 -6.73
N ALA A 29 -8.41 -0.73 -6.00
CA ALA A 29 -7.00 -0.40 -5.93
C ALA A 29 -6.27 -1.33 -4.95
N LEU A 30 -5.11 -1.86 -5.36
CA LEU A 30 -4.24 -2.65 -4.51
C LEU A 30 -3.09 -1.80 -3.97
N ALA A 31 -2.75 -1.98 -2.69
CA ALA A 31 -1.64 -1.29 -2.04
C ALA A 31 -0.71 -2.28 -1.32
N HIS A 32 0.60 -2.05 -1.41
CA HIS A 32 1.59 -2.69 -0.56
C HIS A 32 2.83 -1.80 -0.40
N CYS A 33 3.58 -2.00 0.67
CA CYS A 33 4.83 -1.29 0.89
C CYS A 33 5.96 -1.88 0.03
N ILE A 34 6.79 -1.01 -0.55
CA ILE A 34 8.04 -1.37 -1.25
C ILE A 34 9.21 -0.49 -0.79
N SER A 35 10.42 -0.99 -1.03
CA SER A 35 11.64 -0.20 -0.89
C SER A 35 11.79 0.80 -2.04
N VAL A 36 12.49 1.90 -1.77
CA VAL A 36 12.75 2.99 -2.75
C VAL A 36 13.48 2.50 -4.00
N ASP A 37 14.29 1.45 -3.88
CA ASP A 37 15.02 0.85 -4.99
C ASP A 37 14.16 -0.07 -5.87
N CYS A 38 12.88 -0.25 -5.52
CA CYS A 38 11.88 -1.00 -6.29
C CYS A 38 12.32 -2.43 -6.68
N ARG A 39 13.22 -3.07 -5.91
CA ARG A 39 13.72 -4.43 -6.22
C ARG A 39 12.60 -5.46 -6.28
N MET A 40 11.68 -5.39 -5.31
CA MET A 40 10.52 -6.27 -5.16
C MET A 40 10.90 -7.76 -5.29
N GLY A 41 11.96 -8.18 -4.59
CA GLY A 41 12.58 -9.50 -4.76
C GLY A 41 12.07 -10.61 -3.84
N ALA A 42 11.12 -10.33 -2.94
CA ALA A 42 10.60 -11.32 -1.99
C ALA A 42 9.12 -11.10 -1.66
N GLY A 43 8.48 -12.15 -1.13
CA GLY A 43 7.09 -12.11 -0.66
C GLY A 43 6.08 -11.70 -1.74
N ILE A 44 5.03 -11.00 -1.31
CA ILE A 44 3.94 -10.55 -2.20
C ILE A 44 4.44 -9.59 -3.30
N ALA A 45 5.54 -8.87 -3.06
CA ALA A 45 6.10 -7.90 -4.00
C ALA A 45 6.55 -8.54 -5.31
N VAL A 46 7.01 -9.79 -5.29
CA VAL A 46 7.39 -10.53 -6.51
C VAL A 46 6.18 -10.72 -7.42
N LEU A 47 5.02 -11.02 -6.83
CA LEU A 47 3.77 -11.22 -7.58
C LEU A 47 3.26 -9.90 -8.18
N PHE A 48 3.37 -8.79 -7.45
CA PHE A 48 3.09 -7.46 -8.01
C PHE A 48 4.00 -7.13 -9.20
N LYS A 49 5.30 -7.39 -9.07
CA LYS A 49 6.28 -7.17 -10.14
C LYS A 49 5.96 -7.99 -11.40
N GLN A 50 5.60 -9.26 -11.23
CA GLN A 50 5.25 -10.16 -12.35
C GLN A 50 3.91 -9.82 -12.99
N LYS A 51 2.91 -9.40 -12.20
CA LYS A 51 1.55 -9.15 -12.71
C LYS A 51 1.40 -7.79 -13.39
N PHE A 52 2.09 -6.77 -12.90
CA PHE A 52 1.91 -5.39 -13.37
C PHE A 52 3.10 -4.83 -14.15
N GLU A 53 4.29 -5.41 -14.02
CA GLU A 53 5.51 -5.09 -14.80
C GLU A 53 5.94 -3.59 -14.77
N GLY A 54 5.31 -2.75 -13.95
CA GLY A 54 5.45 -1.28 -13.94
C GLY A 54 6.68 -0.72 -13.22
N VAL A 55 7.72 -1.53 -12.99
CA VAL A 55 8.89 -1.12 -12.18
C VAL A 55 9.59 0.11 -12.76
N SER A 56 9.74 0.14 -14.09
CA SER A 56 10.36 1.26 -14.79
C SER A 56 9.60 2.57 -14.60
N GLU A 57 8.27 2.51 -14.52
CA GLU A 57 7.44 3.70 -14.31
C GLU A 57 7.56 4.20 -12.87
N LEU A 58 7.54 3.29 -11.89
CA LEU A 58 7.76 3.62 -10.49
C LEU A 58 9.13 4.29 -10.26
N LEU A 59 10.18 3.81 -10.95
CA LEU A 59 11.51 4.40 -10.86
C LEU A 59 11.60 5.82 -11.45
N LYS A 60 10.73 6.18 -12.41
CA LYS A 60 10.64 7.55 -12.95
C LYS A 60 9.95 8.51 -11.99
N GLN A 61 9.04 8.01 -11.16
CA GLN A 61 8.32 8.80 -10.16
C GLN A 61 9.19 9.20 -8.95
N LYS A 62 10.50 8.89 -8.97
CA LYS A 62 11.45 9.21 -7.89
C LYS A 62 11.18 10.61 -7.33
N PRO A 63 10.86 10.73 -6.04
CA PRO A 63 10.65 12.03 -5.43
C PRO A 63 11.96 12.83 -5.52
N PRO A 64 11.92 14.10 -5.98
CA PRO A 64 13.11 14.93 -6.05
C PRO A 64 13.64 15.14 -4.63
N CYS A 65 14.75 14.47 -4.32
CA CYS A 65 15.61 14.71 -3.17
C CYS A 65 14.86 15.04 -1.86
N TRP A 66 14.27 14.03 -1.21
CA TRP A 66 14.30 14.08 0.26
C TRP A 66 15.78 14.00 0.64
N LYS A 67 16.38 15.16 0.88
CA LYS A 67 17.78 15.29 1.29
C LYS A 67 17.98 14.34 2.47
N PRO A 68 19.00 13.45 2.47
CA PRO A 68 19.38 12.82 3.72
C PRO A 68 19.71 13.96 4.68
N CYS A 69 19.24 13.88 5.92
CA CYS A 69 19.70 14.78 6.96
C CYS A 69 21.20 14.53 7.12
N SER A 70 22.02 15.27 6.36
CA SER A 70 23.46 15.31 6.50
C SER A 70 23.75 16.11 7.76
N SER A 71 23.50 15.50 8.92
CA SER A 71 24.17 15.92 10.14
C SER A 71 25.58 15.31 10.06
N PRO A 72 26.63 16.11 9.89
CA PRO A 72 27.95 15.62 10.24
C PRO A 72 27.91 15.42 11.76
N PHE A 73 27.88 14.18 12.20
CA PHE A 73 28.12 13.85 13.60
C PHE A 73 29.53 14.39 13.91
N VAL A 74 29.57 15.56 14.55
CA VAL A 74 30.79 16.19 15.04
C VAL A 74 31.38 15.29 16.10
N SER A 75 32.52 14.69 15.78
CA SER A 75 33.45 14.07 16.72
C SER A 75 34.40 15.12 17.28
#